data_AF-A0A931LLB4-F1
#
_entry.id   AF-A0A931LLB4-F1
#
_cell.length_a   1.000
_cell.length_b   1.000
_cell.length_c   1.000
_cell.angle_alpha   90.00
_cell.angle_beta   90.00
_cell.angle_gamma   90.00
#
_symmetry.space_group_name_H-M   'P 1'
#
loop_
_entity.id
_entity.type
_entity.pdbx_description
1 polymer ?
#
loop_
_entity_poly.entity_id
_entity_poly.type
_entity_poly.pdbx_seq_one_letter_code
_entity_poly.pdbx_strand_id
1 'polypeptide(L)'
;MNKAELTEWVAKQTGLSKKAAYEAVEATFGGITQYVSQGEEVRLTGFGTFLPKPRRASQRINPQTREKISVGPKVVPSFRPGSELKEHIAKRLKVDERTMQIKKR
;
A
#
# COMPACT_ATOMS: atom_id res chain seq x y z
N MET A 1 -3.33 -6.17 12.86
CA MET A 1 -1.98 -6.11 12.30
C MET A 1 -1.57 -4.65 12.13
N ASN A 2 -0.88 -4.11 13.14
CA ASN A 2 -0.17 -2.82 13.06
C ASN A 2 1.35 -3.07 12.87
N LYS A 3 2.18 -2.01 12.85
CA LYS A 3 3.63 -2.13 12.62
C LYS A 3 4.37 -2.91 13.72
N ALA A 4 3.97 -2.74 14.98
CA ALA A 4 4.54 -3.46 16.11
C ALA A 4 4.21 -4.96 16.01
N GLU A 5 2.93 -5.29 15.74
CA GLU A 5 2.49 -6.66 15.51
C GLU A 5 3.18 -7.30 14.30
N LEU A 6 3.42 -6.54 13.22
CA LEU A 6 4.15 -7.02 12.04
C LEU A 6 5.61 -7.33 12.40
N THR A 7 6.26 -6.47 13.18
CA THR A 7 7.63 -6.68 13.65
C THR A 7 7.74 -7.94 14.50
N GLU A 8 6.82 -8.17 15.42
CA GLU A 8 6.79 -9.38 16.22
C GLU A 8 6.55 -10.63 15.38
N TRP A 9 5.67 -10.53 14.38
CA TRP A 9 5.44 -11.62 13.44
C TRP A 9 6.71 -11.94 12.65
N VAL A 10 7.40 -10.93 12.11
CA VAL A 10 8.67 -11.11 11.38
C VAL A 10 9.73 -11.74 12.28
N ALA A 11 9.91 -11.25 13.51
CA ALA A 11 10.85 -11.82 14.47
C ALA A 11 10.57 -13.32 14.71
N LYS A 12 9.30 -13.68 14.92
CA LYS A 12 8.87 -15.08 15.13
C LYS A 12 9.13 -15.96 13.90
N GLN A 13 8.88 -15.47 12.69
CA GLN A 13 9.04 -16.27 11.47
C GLN A 13 10.50 -16.42 11.04
N THR A 14 11.35 -15.43 11.35
CA THR A 14 12.75 -15.39 10.89
C THR A 14 13.76 -15.79 11.95
N GLY A 15 13.35 -15.89 13.22
CA GLY A 15 14.25 -16.11 14.36
C GLY A 15 15.10 -14.89 14.71
N LEU A 16 14.88 -13.74 14.06
CA LEU A 16 15.58 -12.50 14.37
C LEU A 16 15.19 -11.97 15.75
N SER A 17 16.10 -11.22 16.37
CA SER A 17 15.76 -10.42 17.54
C SER A 17 14.68 -9.40 17.18
N LYS A 18 13.85 -9.00 18.15
CA LYS A 18 12.81 -7.97 17.92
C LYS A 18 13.40 -6.69 17.33
N LYS A 19 14.61 -6.31 17.75
CA LYS A 19 15.33 -5.14 17.23
C LYS A 19 15.71 -5.32 15.76
N ALA A 20 16.34 -6.44 15.40
CA ALA A 20 16.72 -6.71 14.02
C ALA A 20 15.50 -6.85 13.10
N ALA A 21 14.41 -7.48 13.57
CA ALA A 21 13.15 -7.54 12.83
C ALA A 21 12.54 -6.15 12.61
N TYR A 22 12.59 -5.28 13.62
CA TYR A 22 12.13 -3.90 13.51
C TYR A 22 12.93 -3.13 12.46
N GLU A 23 14.26 -3.21 12.53
CA GLU A 23 15.17 -2.58 11.58
C GLU A 23 14.94 -3.09 10.15
N ALA A 24 14.71 -4.39 9.96
CA ALA A 24 14.39 -4.96 8.65
C ALA A 24 13.07 -4.43 8.08
N VAL A 25 12.03 -4.34 8.91
CA VAL A 25 10.72 -3.79 8.51
C VAL A 25 10.84 -2.32 8.15
N GLU A 26 11.56 -1.53 8.96
CA GLU A 26 11.83 -0.11 8.68
C GLU A 26 12.61 0.07 7.38
N ALA A 27 13.70 -0.67 7.20
CA ALA A 27 14.53 -0.59 6.00
C ALA A 27 13.75 -0.94 4.73
N THR A 28 12.84 -1.92 4.81
CA THR A 28 11.97 -2.29 3.69
C THR A 28 11.04 -1.14 3.29
N PHE A 29 10.33 -0.53 4.25
CA PHE A 29 9.44 0.60 3.95
C PHE A 29 10.21 1.86 3.53
N GLY A 30 11.37 2.10 4.13
CA GLY A 30 12.29 3.17 3.76
C GLY A 30 12.75 3.03 2.31
N GLY A 31 13.21 1.84 1.91
CA GLY A 31 13.61 1.56 0.54
C GLY A 31 12.47 1.79 -0.47
N ILE A 32 11.28 1.26 -0.20
CA ILE A 32 10.10 1.48 -1.06
C ILE A 32 9.82 2.98 -1.21
N THR A 33 9.85 3.74 -0.12
CA THR A 33 9.59 5.18 -0.12
C THR A 33 10.64 5.93 -0.94
N GLN A 34 11.92 5.61 -0.73
CA GLN A 34 13.04 6.26 -1.40
C GLN A 34 12.97 6.07 -2.92
N TYR A 35 12.91 4.82 -3.40
CA TYR A 35 12.93 4.56 -4.84
C TYR A 35 11.67 5.09 -5.55
N VAL A 36 10.48 4.92 -4.95
CA VAL A 36 9.24 5.46 -5.53
C VAL A 36 9.25 6.99 -5.60
N SER A 37 9.87 7.66 -4.61
CA SER A 37 10.02 9.12 -4.63
C SER A 37 10.93 9.63 -5.76
N GLN A 38 11.86 8.79 -6.21
CA GLN A 38 12.79 9.08 -7.30
C GLN A 38 12.19 8.84 -8.70
N GLY A 39 10.95 8.37 -8.79
CA GLY A 39 10.33 8.03 -10.06
C GLY A 39 10.45 6.54 -10.42
N GLU A 40 11.10 5.73 -9.58
CA GLU A 40 11.39 4.33 -9.87
C GLU A 40 10.27 3.39 -9.39
N GLU A 41 10.12 2.26 -10.08
CA GLU A 41 9.19 1.21 -9.66
C GLU A 41 9.91 0.20 -8.75
N VAL A 42 9.29 -0.12 -7.61
CA VAL A 42 9.77 -1.20 -6.74
C VAL A 42 8.93 -2.44 -6.98
N ARG A 43 9.54 -3.47 -7.56
CA ARG A 43 8.89 -4.74 -7.93
C ARG A 43 9.25 -5.82 -6.91
N LEU A 44 8.24 -6.32 -6.22
CA LEU A 44 8.35 -7.43 -5.27
C LEU A 44 7.64 -8.65 -5.88
N THR A 45 8.41 -9.58 -6.44
CA THR A 45 7.89 -10.81 -7.07
C THR A 45 6.92 -11.54 -6.13
N GLY A 46 5.79 -12.01 -6.67
CA GLY A 46 4.71 -12.64 -5.91
C GLY A 46 3.80 -11.67 -5.14
N PHE A 47 4.32 -10.55 -4.65
CA PHE A 47 3.54 -9.59 -3.87
C PHE A 47 2.89 -8.50 -4.74
N GLY A 48 3.69 -7.76 -5.51
CA GLY A 48 3.21 -6.67 -6.34
C GLY A 48 4.26 -5.61 -6.66
N THR A 49 3.79 -4.47 -7.16
CA THR A 49 4.65 -3.36 -7.61
C THR A 49 4.19 -2.04 -7.03
N PHE A 50 5.11 -1.33 -6.39
CA PHE A 50 4.92 0.07 -6.00
C PHE A 50 5.46 0.97 -7.11
N LEU A 51 4.71 2.01 -7.45
CA LEU A 51 5.09 2.93 -8.50
C LEU A 51 4.62 4.36 -8.25
N PRO A 52 5.31 5.36 -8.79
CA PRO A 52 4.80 6.71 -8.90
C PRO A 52 3.80 6.79 -10.06
N LYS A 53 2.61 7.33 -9.79
CA LYS A 53 1.55 7.51 -10.77
C LYS A 53 1.24 9.00 -10.96
N PRO A 54 1.46 9.57 -12.16
CA PRO A 54 1.03 10.93 -12.44
C PRO A 54 -0.50 11.02 -12.43
N ARG A 55 -1.03 12.06 -11.79
CA ARG A 55 -2.45 12.40 -11.78
C ARG A 55 -2.62 13.78 -12.41
N ARG A 56 -3.52 13.86 -13.38
CA ARG A 56 -3.90 15.12 -14.02
C ARG A 56 -4.63 16.02 -13.03
N ALA A 57 -4.61 17.32 -13.32
CA ALA A 57 -5.43 18.28 -12.60
C ALA A 57 -6.90 17.83 -12.63
N SER A 58 -7.59 18.02 -11.52
CA SER A 58 -8.99 17.63 -11.43
C SER A 58 -9.76 18.50 -10.44
N GLN A 59 -11.04 18.70 -10.71
CA GLN A 59 -11.92 19.40 -9.79
C GLN A 59 -12.46 18.41 -8.75
N ARG A 60 -12.52 18.84 -7.49
CA ARG A 60 -13.13 18.13 -6.37
C ARG A 60 -14.12 19.05 -5.69
N ILE A 61 -15.11 18.47 -5.02
CA ILE A 61 -16.10 19.23 -4.25
C ILE A 61 -15.69 19.15 -2.79
N ASN A 62 -15.63 20.30 -2.11
CA ASN A 62 -15.47 20.32 -0.65
C ASN A 62 -16.73 19.69 -0.02
N PRO A 63 -16.62 18.60 0.75
CA PRO A 63 -17.79 17.97 1.36
C PRO A 63 -18.48 18.88 2.38
N GLN A 64 -17.78 19.84 2.99
CA GLN A 64 -18.34 20.76 3.98
C GLN A 64 -18.99 22.00 3.35
N THR A 65 -18.31 22.64 2.39
CA THR A 65 -18.80 23.91 1.77
C THR A 65 -19.51 23.74 0.43
N ARG A 66 -19.45 22.54 -0.17
CA ARG A 66 -19.94 22.22 -1.53
C ARG A 66 -19.30 23.02 -2.67
N GLU A 67 -18.25 23.78 -2.38
CA GLU A 67 -17.53 24.55 -3.39
C GLU A 67 -16.60 23.68 -4.23
N LYS A 68 -16.36 24.12 -5.46
CA LYS A 68 -15.42 23.46 -6.37
C LYS A 68 -13.99 23.87 -6.02
N ILE A 69 -13.18 22.90 -5.61
CA ILE A 69 -11.75 23.05 -5.38
C ILE A 69 -11.00 22.49 -6.59
N SER A 70 -10.09 23.29 -7.15
CA SER A 70 -9.15 22.81 -8.16
C SER A 70 -7.95 22.14 -7.49
N VAL A 71 -7.66 20.90 -7.87
CA VAL A 71 -6.45 20.19 -7.44
C VAL A 71 -5.52 20.10 -8.63
N GLY A 72 -4.34 20.72 -8.51
CA GLY A 72 -3.29 20.70 -9.54
C GLY A 72 -2.77 19.30 -9.85
N PRO A 73 -2.01 19.13 -10.96
CA PRO A 73 -1.40 17.86 -11.29
C PRO A 73 -0.36 17.47 -10.24
N LYS A 74 -0.29 16.18 -9.90
CA LYS A 74 0.66 15.66 -8.91
C LYS A 74 1.00 14.20 -9.17
N VAL A 75 2.14 13.76 -8.67
CA VAL A 75 2.51 12.34 -8.62
C VAL A 75 2.02 11.77 -7.29
N VAL A 76 1.41 10.59 -7.34
CA VAL A 76 0.95 9.87 -6.14
C VAL A 76 1.51 8.44 -6.14
N PRO A 77 1.80 7.84 -4.97
CA PRO A 77 2.15 6.44 -4.92
C PRO A 77 0.95 5.57 -5.32
N SER A 78 1.22 4.47 -6.00
CA SER A 78 0.23 3.45 -6.35
C SER A 78 0.83 2.07 -6.14
N PHE A 79 0.00 1.12 -5.71
CA PHE A 79 0.37 -0.29 -5.59
C PHE A 79 -0.45 -1.12 -6.58
N ARG A 80 0.24 -1.92 -7.39
CA ARG A 80 -0.35 -2.93 -8.27
C ARG A 80 -0.14 -4.32 -7.63
N PRO A 81 -1.20 -4.99 -7.14
CA PRO A 81 -1.06 -6.33 -6.56
C PRO A 81 -0.64 -7.36 -7.62
N GLY A 82 0.29 -8.23 -7.24
CA GLY A 82 0.75 -9.36 -8.06
C GLY A 82 -0.33 -10.43 -8.24
N SER A 83 -0.13 -11.36 -9.17
CA SER A 83 -1.05 -12.48 -9.43
C SER A 83 -1.19 -13.38 -8.19
N GLU A 84 -0.08 -13.80 -7.61
CA GLU A 84 -0.07 -14.69 -6.44
C GLU A 84 -0.82 -14.08 -5.25
N LEU A 85 -0.59 -12.80 -4.94
CA LEU A 85 -1.33 -12.10 -3.89
C LEU A 85 -2.85 -12.09 -4.17
N LYS A 86 -3.26 -11.79 -5.41
CA LYS A 86 -4.68 -11.81 -5.78
C LYS A 86 -5.30 -13.19 -5.62
N GLU A 87 -4.61 -14.24 -6.06
CA GLU A 87 -5.07 -15.62 -5.95
C GLU A 87 -5.18 -16.07 -4.50
N HIS A 88 -4.18 -15.76 -3.66
CA HIS A 88 -4.20 -16.09 -2.24
C HIS A 88 -5.40 -15.44 -1.52
N ILE A 89 -5.70 -14.18 -1.84
CA ILE A 89 -6.86 -13.48 -1.29
C ILE A 89 -8.16 -14.12 -1.79
N ALA A 90 -8.29 -14.36 -3.09
CA ALA A 90 -9.50 -14.92 -3.69
C ALA A 90 -9.81 -16.35 -3.18
N LYS A 91 -8.77 -17.16 -2.93
CA LYS A 91 -8.93 -18.52 -2.37
C LYS A 91 -9.39 -18.50 -0.90
N ARG A 92 -8.87 -17.55 -0.10
CA ARG A 92 -9.12 -17.51 1.35
C ARG A 92 -10.37 -16.72 1.74
N LEU A 93 -10.74 -15.69 0.99
CA LEU A 93 -11.87 -14.83 1.31
C LEU A 93 -13.02 -15.08 0.34
N LYS A 94 -14.22 -15.32 0.88
CA LYS A 94 -15.46 -15.31 0.10
C LYS A 94 -16.00 -13.90 0.03
N VAL A 95 -16.62 -13.56 -1.11
CA VAL A 95 -17.33 -12.29 -1.24
C VAL A 95 -18.67 -12.43 -0.49
N ASP A 96 -18.78 -11.75 0.64
CA ASP A 96 -20.04 -11.54 1.37
C ASP A 96 -20.47 -10.06 1.33
N GLU A 97 -21.65 -9.75 1.83
CA GLU A 97 -22.19 -8.38 1.86
C GLU A 97 -21.25 -7.38 2.56
N ARG A 98 -20.48 -7.81 3.58
CA ARG A 98 -19.52 -6.95 4.30
C ARG A 98 -18.32 -6.62 3.42
N THR A 99 -17.80 -7.59 2.66
CA THR A 99 -16.72 -7.32 1.70
C THR A 99 -17.16 -6.43 0.53
N MET A 100 -18.44 -6.48 0.15
CA MET A 100 -19.00 -5.60 -0.89
C MET A 100 -19.15 -4.14 -0.44
N GLN A 101 -19.40 -3.89 0.85
CA GLN A 101 -19.49 -2.52 1.39
C GLN A 101 -18.14 -1.77 1.36
N ILE A 102 -17.01 -2.48 1.35
CA ILE A 102 -15.66 -1.89 1.25
C ILE A 102 -15.43 -1.19 -0.10
N LYS A 103 -16.10 -1.61 -1.18
CA LYS A 103 -15.98 -1.00 -2.52
C LYS A 103 -16.72 0.33 -2.69
N LYS A 104 -17.56 0.75 -1.72
CA LYS A 104 -18.42 1.94 -1.83
C LYS A 104 -17.83 3.24 -1.25
N ARG A 105 -16.54 3.28 -0.88
CA ARG A 105 -15.86 4.48 -0.36
C ARG A 105 -14.73 4.93 -1.26
#